data_AF-A0A0H3KC66-F1
#
_entry.id   AF-A0A0H3KC66-F1
#
_cell.length_a   1.000
_cell.length_b   1.000
_cell.length_c   1.000
_cell.angle_alpha   90.00
_cell.angle_beta   90.00
_cell.angle_gamma   90.00
#
_symmetry.space_group_name_H-M   'P 1'
#
loop_
_entity.id
_entity.type
_entity.pdbx_description
1 polymer ?
#
loop_
_entity_poly.entity_id
_entity_poly.type
_entity_poly.pdbx_seq_one_letter_code
_entity_poly.pdbx_strand_id
1 'polypeptide(L)'
;MARKWLRNGALASVFAMFAMGIVGTPTGSLVSAAYARQTVSADVAAGGFDTIPTARLPREAVTTLGLIAAGGPYPYEKDGIVFGNRERILPKAKRGYYHEYTVPTPRARNRGARRIVCGGPLRRIDNCYYTDDHYNSFKRIVE
;
A
#
# COMPACT_ATOMS: atom_id res chain seq x y z
N MET A 1 -1.71 51.05 21.15
CA MET A 1 -2.93 50.71 20.39
C MET A 1 -3.42 49.36 20.86
N ALA A 2 -4.65 49.31 21.37
CA ALA A 2 -5.30 48.13 21.91
C ALA A 2 -5.90 47.25 20.80
N ARG A 3 -6.04 45.95 21.07
CA ARG A 3 -7.27 45.16 20.85
C ARG A 3 -7.14 43.78 21.52
N LYS A 4 -7.66 43.69 22.75
CA LYS A 4 -8.18 42.48 23.40
C LYS A 4 -9.28 41.87 22.54
N TRP A 5 -9.36 40.53 22.45
CA TRP A 5 -10.64 39.83 22.33
C TRP A 5 -10.60 38.55 23.20
N LEU A 6 -11.19 38.66 24.40
CA LEU A 6 -11.71 37.55 25.20
C LEU A 6 -13.11 37.19 24.69
N ARG A 7 -13.48 35.89 24.74
CA ARG A 7 -14.85 35.36 24.89
C ARG A 7 -14.72 34.01 25.62
N ASN A 8 -14.97 33.95 26.94
CA ASN A 8 -16.21 33.49 27.62
C ASN A 8 -16.57 32.03 27.21
N GLY A 9 -16.55 30.94 28.02
CA GLY A 9 -16.94 30.74 29.43
C GLY A 9 -18.46 30.86 29.58
N ALA A 10 -19.30 29.97 30.14
CA ALA A 10 -19.28 28.68 30.84
C ALA A 10 -20.75 28.11 30.73
N LEU A 11 -21.15 26.88 31.06
CA LEU A 11 -21.48 26.39 32.42
C LEU A 11 -22.11 24.97 32.36
N ALA A 12 -21.78 24.18 33.39
CA ALA A 12 -22.48 23.10 34.12
C ALA A 12 -23.87 22.60 33.62
N SER A 13 -24.22 21.32 33.79
CA SER A 13 -24.79 20.83 35.07
C SER A 13 -24.85 19.30 35.19
N VAL A 14 -24.56 18.85 36.40
CA VAL A 14 -24.67 17.51 36.97
C VAL A 14 -26.13 17.17 37.27
N PHE A 15 -26.55 15.91 37.10
CA PHE A 15 -27.62 15.34 37.92
C PHE A 15 -27.31 13.89 38.30
N ALA A 16 -27.45 13.62 39.58
CA ALA A 16 -27.03 12.42 40.28
C ALA A 16 -28.16 11.38 40.44
N MET A 17 -27.73 10.12 40.59
CA MET A 17 -28.27 8.98 41.34
C MET A 17 -29.78 8.81 41.59
N PHE A 18 -30.26 7.58 41.32
CA PHE A 18 -31.01 6.60 42.16
C PHE A 18 -31.53 5.52 41.18
N ALA A 19 -31.63 4.20 41.42
CA ALA A 19 -31.73 3.41 42.63
C ALA A 19 -31.27 1.95 42.36
N MET A 20 -31.30 1.19 43.45
CA MET A 20 -30.68 -0.10 43.74
C MET A 20 -31.63 -1.29 43.49
N GLY A 21 -31.06 -2.44 43.11
CA GLY A 21 -31.60 -3.77 43.42
C GLY A 21 -32.18 -4.58 42.26
N ILE A 22 -31.53 -5.69 41.90
CA ILE A 22 -32.07 -7.07 41.99
C ILE A 22 -30.88 -8.04 41.84
N VAL A 23 -30.74 -8.90 42.85
CA VAL A 23 -29.86 -10.06 42.90
C VAL A 23 -30.46 -11.16 42.04
N GLY A 24 -29.69 -11.71 41.09
CA GLY A 24 -30.04 -12.87 40.28
C GLY A 24 -28.79 -13.70 39.98
N THR A 25 -28.77 -14.92 40.50
CA THR A 25 -27.67 -15.91 40.49
C THR A 25 -27.31 -16.45 39.10
N PRO A 26 -26.11 -17.05 38.92
CA PRO A 26 -25.50 -17.29 37.61
C PRO A 26 -25.98 -18.62 37.01
N THR A 27 -26.61 -18.58 35.84
CA THR A 27 -26.92 -19.77 35.04
C THR A 27 -26.33 -19.65 33.64
N GLY A 28 -25.24 -20.40 33.41
CA GLY A 28 -24.91 -21.00 32.12
C GLY A 28 -24.29 -20.11 31.05
N SER A 29 -22.98 -19.85 31.14
CA SER A 29 -22.17 -19.53 29.95
C SER A 29 -21.34 -20.76 29.59
N LEU A 30 -21.87 -21.56 28.67
CA LEU A 30 -21.10 -22.61 28.02
C LEU A 30 -20.00 -21.96 27.19
N VAL A 31 -18.77 -22.32 27.54
CA VAL A 31 -17.57 -22.26 26.70
C VAL A 31 -17.87 -22.56 25.23
N SER A 32 -17.55 -21.63 24.35
CA SER A 32 -16.38 -21.80 23.49
C SER A 32 -16.25 -20.64 22.55
N ALA A 33 -15.02 -20.13 22.49
CA ALA A 33 -14.52 -19.24 21.47
C ALA A 33 -14.81 -19.82 20.07
N ALA A 34 -15.97 -19.50 19.52
CA ALA A 34 -16.10 -19.38 18.08
C ALA A 34 -15.29 -18.14 17.73
N TYR A 35 -13.98 -18.35 17.59
CA TYR A 35 -13.05 -17.45 16.92
C TYR A 35 -13.86 -16.73 15.85
N ALA A 36 -14.03 -15.43 16.08
CA ALA A 36 -14.43 -14.46 15.08
C ALA A 36 -13.83 -14.95 13.79
N ARG A 37 -14.67 -15.36 12.83
CA ARG A 37 -14.30 -15.97 11.55
C ARG A 37 -13.00 -15.32 11.12
N GLN A 38 -11.90 -16.01 11.46
CA GLN A 38 -10.57 -15.44 11.70
C GLN A 38 -10.05 -15.11 10.35
N THR A 39 -10.45 -13.93 9.85
CA THR A 39 -10.29 -13.51 8.48
C THR A 39 -10.80 -14.59 7.51
N VAL A 40 -11.79 -14.29 6.68
CA VAL A 40 -11.71 -14.94 5.37
C VAL A 40 -10.38 -14.44 4.85
N SER A 41 -9.41 -15.33 4.95
CA SER A 41 -8.01 -14.99 4.92
C SER A 41 -7.79 -14.20 3.64
N ALA A 42 -6.89 -13.23 3.71
CA ALA A 42 -6.59 -12.31 2.64
C ALA A 42 -5.95 -13.00 1.40
N ASP A 43 -6.35 -14.25 1.14
CA ASP A 43 -5.89 -15.18 0.11
C ASP A 43 -6.80 -15.14 -1.12
N VAL A 44 -7.94 -14.45 -1.08
CA VAL A 44 -8.72 -14.14 -2.29
C VAL A 44 -8.06 -13.03 -3.15
N ALA A 45 -6.91 -12.48 -2.71
CA ALA A 45 -6.07 -11.57 -3.51
C ALA A 45 -4.89 -12.28 -4.22
N ALA A 46 -4.77 -13.60 -4.12
CA ALA A 46 -3.70 -14.38 -4.76
C ALA A 46 -4.18 -15.02 -6.07
N GLY A 47 -4.51 -14.19 -7.07
CA GLY A 47 -4.10 -14.54 -8.43
C GLY A 47 -2.58 -14.44 -8.44
N GLY A 48 -1.91 -15.51 -7.98
CA GLY A 48 -0.52 -15.45 -7.55
C GLY A 48 0.39 -14.98 -8.67
N PHE A 49 0.88 -13.75 -8.57
CA PHE A 49 2.00 -13.34 -9.41
C PHE A 49 3.18 -14.23 -9.09
N ASP A 50 3.92 -14.61 -10.12
CA ASP A 50 5.28 -15.09 -9.94
C ASP A 50 6.04 -14.08 -9.07
N THR A 51 6.88 -14.57 -8.16
CA THR A 51 7.68 -13.72 -7.29
C THR A 51 9.14 -13.74 -7.73
N ILE A 52 9.83 -12.62 -7.50
CA ILE A 52 11.27 -12.51 -7.70
C ILE A 52 11.89 -11.84 -6.48
N PRO A 53 12.81 -12.51 -5.76
CA PRO A 53 13.52 -11.86 -4.67
C PRO A 53 14.45 -10.79 -5.23
N THR A 54 14.64 -9.71 -4.47
CA THR A 54 15.43 -8.54 -4.89
C THR A 54 16.85 -8.96 -5.27
N ALA A 55 17.42 -9.95 -4.60
CA ALA A 55 18.74 -10.51 -4.89
C ALA A 55 18.87 -11.19 -6.27
N ARG A 56 17.76 -11.60 -6.91
CA ARG A 56 17.74 -12.21 -8.25
C ARG A 56 17.39 -11.22 -9.36
N LEU A 57 17.09 -9.97 -9.03
CA LEU A 57 16.85 -8.95 -10.04
C LEU A 57 18.14 -8.63 -10.81
N PRO A 58 18.03 -8.21 -12.09
CA PRO A 58 19.14 -7.57 -12.78
C PRO A 58 19.66 -6.37 -11.97
N ARG A 59 20.97 -6.13 -12.00
CA ARG A 59 21.60 -5.05 -11.22
C ARG A 59 20.98 -3.69 -11.53
N GLU A 60 20.61 -3.45 -12.78
CA GLU A 60 19.96 -2.21 -13.21
C GLU A 60 18.59 -2.02 -12.53
N ALA A 61 17.84 -3.09 -12.30
CA ALA A 61 16.56 -3.03 -11.61
C ALA A 61 16.74 -2.70 -10.12
N VAL A 62 17.76 -3.27 -9.47
CA VAL A 62 18.11 -2.93 -8.09
C VAL A 62 18.49 -1.45 -7.97
N THR A 63 19.28 -0.93 -8.91
CA THR A 63 19.59 0.52 -8.98
C THR A 63 18.32 1.36 -9.14
N THR A 64 17.41 0.96 -10.03
CA THR A 64 16.12 1.66 -10.21
C THR A 64 15.29 1.65 -8.93
N LEU A 65 15.24 0.55 -8.17
CA LEU A 65 14.57 0.52 -6.84
C LEU A 65 15.17 1.54 -5.87
N GLY A 66 16.50 1.67 -5.85
CA GLY A 66 17.19 2.69 -5.05
C GLY A 66 16.79 4.11 -5.45
N LEU A 67 16.70 4.40 -6.76
CA LEU A 67 16.24 5.69 -7.26
C LEU A 67 14.77 5.96 -6.89
N ILE A 68 13.90 4.96 -6.96
CA ILE A 68 12.50 5.08 -6.55
C ILE A 68 12.42 5.45 -5.07
N ALA A 69 13.13 4.73 -4.20
CA ALA A 69 13.16 5.02 -2.76
C ALA A 69 13.71 6.44 -2.45
N ALA A 70 14.74 6.87 -3.19
CA ALA A 70 15.30 8.20 -3.08
C ALA A 70 14.34 9.29 -3.59
N GLY A 71 13.47 8.97 -4.56
CA GLY A 71 12.59 9.92 -5.24
C GLY A 71 13.21 10.56 -6.48
N GLY A 72 14.20 9.91 -7.09
CA GLY A 72 14.97 10.40 -8.23
C GLY A 72 16.36 10.94 -7.86
N PRO A 73 17.04 11.68 -8.77
CA PRO A 73 16.58 12.04 -10.11
C PRO A 73 16.40 10.82 -11.02
N TYR A 74 15.37 10.85 -11.87
CA TYR A 74 15.11 9.75 -12.79
C TYR A 74 15.76 10.01 -14.17
N PRO A 75 16.38 8.99 -14.78
CA PRO A 75 17.13 9.17 -16.03
C PRO A 75 16.25 9.32 -17.27
N TYR A 76 14.97 8.91 -17.22
CA TYR A 76 14.06 9.01 -18.36
C TYR A 76 12.83 9.86 -18.04
N GLU A 77 12.37 10.63 -19.03
CA GLU A 77 11.22 11.54 -18.91
C GLU A 77 9.90 10.87 -18.50
N LYS A 78 9.77 9.57 -18.76
CA LYS A 78 8.57 8.79 -18.44
C LYS A 78 8.66 8.11 -17.07
N ASP A 79 9.77 8.23 -16.37
CA ASP A 79 9.91 7.62 -15.05
C ASP A 79 9.09 8.39 -14.00
N GLY A 80 8.33 7.66 -13.20
CA GLY A 80 7.46 8.22 -12.18
C GLY A 80 6.09 8.67 -12.69
N ILE A 81 5.76 8.48 -13.98
CA ILE A 81 4.41 8.75 -14.47
C ILE A 81 3.43 7.66 -14.05
N VAL A 82 2.14 7.98 -14.09
CA VAL A 82 1.08 7.03 -13.76
C VAL A 82 1.03 5.88 -14.77
N PHE A 83 1.12 4.65 -14.26
CA PHE A 83 0.82 3.43 -15.00
C PHE A 83 -0.68 3.12 -14.94
N GLY A 84 -1.30 2.96 -16.11
CA GLY A 84 -2.76 2.86 -16.23
C GLY A 84 -3.35 1.51 -15.83
N ASN A 85 -2.57 0.42 -15.87
CA ASN A 85 -3.03 -0.95 -15.67
C ASN A 85 -4.32 -1.29 -16.46
N ARG A 86 -4.35 -0.97 -17.77
CA ARG A 86 -5.56 -1.08 -18.61
C ARG A 86 -5.93 -2.52 -18.90
N GLU A 87 -4.90 -3.34 -19.07
CA GLU A 87 -4.92 -4.78 -19.29
C GLU A 87 -5.29 -5.53 -18.01
N ARG A 88 -5.28 -4.84 -16.84
CA ARG A 88 -5.65 -5.35 -15.52
C ARG A 88 -4.83 -6.58 -15.11
N ILE A 89 -3.57 -6.63 -15.54
CA ILE A 89 -2.63 -7.69 -15.14
C ILE A 89 -2.27 -7.50 -13.66
N LEU A 90 -2.02 -6.27 -13.21
CA LEU A 90 -1.81 -5.96 -11.79
C LEU A 90 -3.14 -5.88 -11.03
N PRO A 91 -3.15 -6.01 -9.68
CA PRO A 91 -4.37 -5.90 -8.89
C PRO A 91 -5.12 -4.59 -9.15
N LYS A 92 -6.45 -4.65 -9.18
CA LYS A 92 -7.30 -3.47 -9.40
C LYS A 92 -7.08 -2.46 -8.28
N ALA A 93 -6.83 -1.21 -8.66
CA ALA A 93 -6.64 -0.09 -7.74
C ALA A 93 -7.20 1.21 -8.35
N LYS A 94 -7.31 2.25 -7.52
CA LYS A 94 -7.74 3.58 -7.98
C LYS A 94 -6.77 4.15 -9.04
N ARG A 95 -7.27 5.03 -9.92
CA ARG A 95 -6.42 5.74 -10.90
C ARG A 95 -5.30 6.50 -10.18
N GLY A 96 -4.08 6.44 -10.73
CA GLY A 96 -2.91 7.07 -10.12
C GLY A 96 -2.27 6.25 -8.99
N TYR A 97 -2.72 5.01 -8.76
CA TYR A 97 -2.12 4.16 -7.74
C TYR A 97 -0.76 3.59 -8.17
N TYR A 98 -0.59 3.26 -9.45
CA TYR A 98 0.64 2.67 -9.98
C TYR A 98 1.46 3.71 -10.73
N HIS A 99 2.79 3.62 -10.58
CA HIS A 99 3.76 4.46 -11.29
C HIS A 99 4.82 3.59 -11.94
N GLU A 100 5.22 3.93 -13.16
CA GLU A 100 6.22 3.17 -13.92
C GLU A 100 7.61 3.80 -13.90
N TYR A 101 8.64 2.94 -13.95
CA TYR A 101 10.04 3.33 -13.96
C TYR A 101 10.80 2.45 -14.94
N THR A 102 11.70 3.07 -15.71
CA THR A 102 12.55 2.37 -16.66
C THR A 102 13.65 1.62 -15.94
N VAL A 103 13.86 0.37 -16.36
CA VAL A 103 15.06 -0.39 -16.02
C VAL A 103 15.97 -0.37 -17.26
N PRO A 104 17.15 0.28 -17.20
CA PRO A 104 18.08 0.30 -18.32
C PRO A 104 18.42 -1.11 -18.80
N THR A 105 18.41 -1.31 -20.12
CA THR A 105 18.92 -2.54 -20.73
C THR A 105 20.34 -2.25 -21.23
N PRO A 106 21.37 -2.97 -20.76
CA PRO A 106 22.74 -2.73 -21.19
C PRO A 106 22.87 -2.71 -22.72
N ARG A 107 23.59 -1.72 -23.24
CA ARG A 107 23.83 -1.49 -24.68
C ARG A 107 22.60 -1.14 -25.52
N ALA A 108 21.41 -1.06 -24.95
CA ALA A 108 20.25 -0.58 -25.68
C ALA A 108 20.38 0.93 -25.98
N ARG A 109 20.03 1.33 -27.20
CA ARG A 109 19.97 2.75 -27.61
C ARG A 109 18.65 3.43 -27.25
N ASN A 110 17.70 2.65 -26.74
CA ASN A 110 16.38 3.09 -26.32
C ASN A 110 16.12 2.66 -24.87
N ARG A 111 14.94 2.95 -24.34
CA ARG A 111 14.52 2.58 -22.97
C ARG A 111 14.42 1.06 -22.74
N GLY A 112 14.53 0.23 -23.77
CA GLY A 112 14.30 -1.21 -23.68
C GLY A 112 12.87 -1.59 -23.25
N ALA A 113 12.67 -2.88 -22.97
CA ALA A 113 11.38 -3.44 -22.55
C ALA A 113 11.21 -3.54 -21.02
N ARG A 114 12.30 -3.45 -20.27
CA ARG A 114 12.31 -3.72 -18.82
C ARG A 114 11.76 -2.55 -18.02
N ARG A 115 10.86 -2.81 -17.08
CA ARG A 115 10.25 -1.78 -16.21
C ARG A 115 10.07 -2.29 -14.80
N ILE A 116 10.00 -1.35 -13.86
CA ILE A 116 9.44 -1.55 -12.53
C ILE A 116 8.15 -0.74 -12.45
N VAL A 117 7.10 -1.34 -11.91
CA VAL A 117 5.84 -0.65 -11.61
C VAL A 117 5.60 -0.75 -10.11
N CYS A 118 5.52 0.38 -9.42
CA CYS A 118 5.27 0.41 -7.98
C CYS A 118 3.88 0.97 -7.69
N GLY A 119 3.14 0.28 -6.82
CA GLY A 119 1.83 0.68 -6.35
C GLY A 119 1.90 1.40 -5.00
N GLY A 120 1.00 2.36 -4.80
CA GLY A 120 0.86 3.07 -3.53
C GLY A 120 1.53 4.45 -3.50
N PRO A 121 1.90 4.94 -2.31
CA PRO A 121 2.57 6.23 -2.18
C PRO A 121 3.90 6.26 -2.94
N LEU A 122 4.28 7.43 -3.47
CA LEU A 122 5.59 7.60 -4.09
C LEU A 122 6.71 7.28 -3.11
N ARG A 123 7.85 6.82 -3.63
CA ARG A 123 9.06 6.42 -2.88
C ARG A 123 8.96 5.15 -2.04
N ARG A 124 7.82 4.46 -2.12
CA ARG A 124 7.61 3.16 -1.49
C ARG A 124 7.95 2.03 -2.45
N ILE A 125 8.66 1.02 -1.94
CA ILE A 125 9.13 -0.12 -2.74
C ILE A 125 8.55 -1.47 -2.30
N ASP A 126 7.69 -1.50 -1.29
CA ASP A 126 7.07 -2.69 -0.71
C ASP A 126 5.97 -3.32 -1.60
N ASN A 127 5.53 -2.60 -2.63
CA ASN A 127 4.53 -3.07 -3.59
C ASN A 127 4.98 -2.80 -5.04
N CYS A 128 6.17 -3.30 -5.40
CA CYS A 128 6.72 -3.18 -6.74
C CYS A 128 6.67 -4.49 -7.52
N TYR A 129 6.53 -4.35 -8.82
CA TYR A 129 6.45 -5.44 -9.79
C TYR A 129 7.49 -5.20 -10.88
N TYR A 130 8.18 -6.26 -11.27
CA TYR A 130 9.16 -6.26 -12.35
C TYR A 130 8.56 -6.87 -13.62
N THR A 131 8.82 -6.25 -14.76
CA THR A 131 8.53 -6.80 -16.10
C THR A 131 9.80 -6.69 -16.93
N ASP A 132 10.12 -7.74 -17.68
CA ASP A 132 11.19 -7.78 -18.68
C ASP A 132 10.68 -7.81 -20.12
N ASP A 133 9.35 -7.78 -20.31
CA ASP A 133 8.66 -8.02 -21.57
C ASP A 133 7.68 -6.90 -21.95
N HIS A 134 7.92 -5.69 -21.45
CA HIS A 134 7.11 -4.49 -21.75
C HIS A 134 5.64 -4.63 -21.34
N TYR A 135 5.42 -4.95 -20.06
CA TYR A 135 4.12 -5.06 -19.40
C TYR A 135 3.25 -6.26 -19.80
N ASN A 136 3.79 -7.22 -20.56
CA ASN A 136 3.03 -8.43 -20.93
C ASN A 136 2.89 -9.40 -19.75
N SER A 137 3.90 -9.46 -18.87
CA SER A 137 3.86 -10.21 -17.62
C SER A 137 4.55 -9.45 -16.49
N PHE A 138 4.24 -9.84 -15.25
CA PHE A 138 4.80 -9.23 -14.06
C PHE A 138 5.22 -10.26 -13.04
N LYS A 139 6.35 -9.98 -12.39
CA LYS A 139 6.81 -10.68 -11.18
C LYS A 139 6.76 -9.73 -10.00
N ARG A 140 6.13 -10.12 -8.89
CA ARG A 140 6.14 -9.32 -7.67
C ARG A 140 7.54 -9.37 -7.05
N ILE A 141 8.10 -8.20 -6.76
CA ILE A 141 9.41 -8.09 -6.11
C ILE A 141 9.20 -8.35 -4.61
N VAL A 142 9.99 -9.26 -4.07
CA VAL A 142 10.01 -9.59 -2.64
C VAL A 142 11.42 -9.40 -2.10
N GLU A 143 11.55 -9.23 -0.79
CA GLU A 143 12.86 -9.12 -0.13
C GLU A 143 13.59 -10.47 -0.12
#